data_AF-A0A2K5CJG0-F1
#
_entry.id   AF-A0A2K5CJG0-F1
#
_cell.length_a   1.000
_cell.length_b   1.000
_cell.length_c   1.000
_cell.angle_alpha   90.00
_cell.angle_beta   90.00
_cell.angle_gamma   90.00
#
_symmetry.space_group_name_H-M   'P 1'
#
loop_
_entity.id
_entity.type
_entity.pdbx_description
1 polymer ?
#
loop_
_entity_poly.entity_id
_entity_poly.type
_entity_poly.pdbx_seq_one_letter_code
_entity_poly.pdbx_strand_id
1 'polypeptide(L)'
;MRAKPQGLLPRNPVPVWSPPTATTDPVLEKDVAGDSFPLPQLKTFPEAFQGVIQTELNYSVILQWMVIMDPEPVVSWTLNGVPCGIGERLFIRRLSMEQLGTYMCTATNSKEQLVSAPVTISLPTNVQPTEPEPMEPDPTLSLSGSAAISFIVAGILGAGVLIGGLCFTIIQSLRYFHPSPHCTGQHPLSPHEALSWPNKETEMKPTAPSRRVTGTPEEPV
;
A
#
# COMPACT_ATOMS: atom_id res chain seq x y z
N MET A 1 -105.25 7.73 -70.41
CA MET A 1 -103.92 7.10 -70.39
C MET A 1 -103.01 7.99 -69.56
N ARG A 2 -102.37 7.39 -68.55
CA ARG A 2 -101.84 8.04 -67.35
C ARG A 2 -100.44 8.62 -67.60
N ALA A 3 -100.26 9.92 -67.37
CA ALA A 3 -98.96 10.57 -67.32
C ALA A 3 -98.16 10.08 -66.11
N LYS A 4 -96.87 9.77 -66.31
CA LYS A 4 -95.92 9.36 -65.26
C LYS A 4 -94.82 10.42 -65.15
N PRO A 5 -94.51 10.93 -63.95
CA PRO A 5 -93.55 12.02 -63.76
C PRO A 5 -92.10 11.53 -63.79
N GLN A 6 -91.20 12.43 -64.19
CA GLN A 6 -89.76 12.28 -64.19
C GLN A 6 -89.22 12.19 -62.76
N GLY A 7 -88.56 11.08 -62.44
CA GLY A 7 -87.89 10.87 -61.15
C GLY A 7 -86.49 11.50 -61.16
N LEU A 8 -86.24 12.35 -60.17
CA LEU A 8 -84.94 12.92 -59.84
C LEU A 8 -83.92 11.85 -59.43
N LEU A 9 -82.68 12.03 -59.89
CA LEU A 9 -81.51 11.23 -59.50
C LEU A 9 -81.26 11.32 -57.98
N PRO A 10 -81.02 10.20 -57.28
CA PRO A 10 -80.63 10.24 -55.87
C PRO A 10 -79.22 10.80 -55.70
N ARG A 11 -79.07 11.78 -54.80
CA ARG A 11 -77.77 12.23 -54.28
C ARG A 11 -77.12 11.08 -53.52
N ASN A 12 -75.85 10.80 -53.84
CA ASN A 12 -75.01 9.85 -53.11
C ASN A 12 -74.87 10.29 -51.64
N PRO A 13 -75.05 9.39 -50.64
CA PRO A 13 -74.74 9.69 -49.25
C PRO A 13 -73.22 9.80 -49.04
N VAL A 14 -72.81 10.78 -48.23
CA VAL A 14 -71.44 10.90 -47.70
C VAL A 14 -71.22 9.75 -46.68
N PRO A 15 -70.06 9.07 -46.66
CA PRO A 15 -69.79 8.08 -45.62
C PRO A 15 -69.61 8.79 -44.27
N VAL A 16 -70.45 8.41 -43.31
CA VAL A 16 -70.28 8.77 -41.89
C VAL A 16 -69.09 7.98 -41.35
N TRP A 17 -68.03 8.69 -40.96
CA TRP A 17 -66.90 8.07 -40.26
C TRP A 17 -67.32 7.75 -38.82
N SER A 18 -67.37 6.47 -38.47
CA SER A 18 -67.49 6.00 -37.09
C SER A 18 -66.09 5.91 -36.46
N PRO A 19 -65.91 6.27 -35.17
CA PRO A 19 -64.65 6.07 -34.48
C PRO A 19 -64.39 4.56 -34.30
N PRO A 20 -63.13 4.10 -34.39
CA PRO A 20 -62.82 2.68 -34.19
C PRO A 20 -63.07 2.28 -32.72
N THR A 21 -63.93 1.29 -32.53
CA THR A 21 -64.07 0.53 -31.30
C THR A 21 -62.75 -0.18 -31.01
N ALA A 22 -62.21 0.02 -29.81
CA ALA A 22 -61.03 -0.66 -29.29
C ALA A 22 -61.24 -2.18 -29.27
N THR A 23 -60.57 -2.88 -30.18
CA THR A 23 -60.36 -4.33 -30.10
C THR A 23 -59.06 -4.55 -29.36
N THR A 24 -59.18 -5.08 -28.13
CA THR A 24 -58.11 -5.57 -27.29
C THR A 24 -57.42 -6.75 -27.95
N ASP A 25 -56.35 -6.48 -28.71
CA ASP A 25 -55.29 -7.46 -28.91
C ASP A 25 -54.28 -7.31 -27.75
N PRO A 26 -53.83 -8.39 -27.09
CA PRO A 26 -52.64 -8.33 -26.26
C PRO A 26 -51.42 -8.32 -27.18
N VAL A 27 -51.24 -7.24 -27.94
CA VAL A 27 -49.94 -6.89 -28.48
C VAL A 27 -49.13 -6.47 -27.28
N LEU A 28 -48.14 -7.30 -26.96
CA LEU A 28 -47.06 -7.04 -26.01
C LEU A 28 -46.65 -5.57 -26.13
N GLU A 29 -47.10 -4.78 -25.16
CA GLU A 29 -46.70 -3.39 -24.95
C GLU A 29 -45.22 -3.46 -24.61
N LYS A 30 -44.37 -3.51 -25.64
CA LYS A 30 -42.95 -3.33 -25.50
C LYS A 30 -42.80 -1.84 -25.24
N ASP A 31 -42.72 -1.52 -23.96
CA ASP A 31 -42.37 -0.21 -23.44
C ASP A 31 -41.37 0.45 -24.40
N VAL A 32 -41.79 1.54 -25.05
CA VAL A 32 -40.87 2.49 -25.65
C VAL A 32 -40.21 3.21 -24.48
N ALA A 33 -39.36 2.47 -23.76
CA ALA A 33 -38.28 3.03 -23.00
C ALA A 33 -37.43 3.76 -24.03
N GLY A 34 -37.34 5.09 -23.92
CA GLY A 34 -36.63 5.92 -24.89
C GLY A 34 -35.30 5.26 -25.26
N ASP A 35 -35.07 5.11 -26.56
CA ASP A 35 -33.87 4.52 -27.16
C ASP A 35 -32.65 5.37 -26.78
N SER A 36 -32.23 5.26 -25.53
CA SER A 36 -30.88 5.58 -25.10
C SER A 36 -30.05 4.41 -25.58
N PHE A 37 -29.61 4.49 -26.84
CA PHE A 37 -28.54 3.62 -27.30
C PHE A 37 -27.41 3.74 -26.27
N PRO A 38 -26.92 2.62 -25.72
CA PRO A 38 -25.85 2.67 -24.74
C PRO A 38 -24.68 3.39 -25.37
N LEU A 39 -24.12 4.35 -24.62
CA LEU A 39 -22.99 5.14 -25.10
C LEU A 39 -21.84 4.20 -25.53
N PRO A 40 -21.12 4.54 -26.61
CA PRO A 40 -19.99 3.75 -27.06
C PRO A 40 -18.97 3.56 -25.92
N GLN A 41 -18.54 2.32 -25.69
CA GLN A 41 -17.65 1.98 -24.59
C GLN A 41 -16.51 1.08 -25.04
N LEU A 42 -15.29 1.47 -24.70
CA LEU A 42 -14.10 0.63 -24.86
C LEU A 42 -13.90 -0.21 -23.60
N LYS A 43 -14.06 -1.53 -23.72
CA LYS A 43 -13.69 -2.49 -22.67
C LYS A 43 -12.34 -3.09 -22.96
N THR A 44 -11.62 -3.41 -21.90
CA THR A 44 -10.25 -3.90 -21.97
C THR A 44 -10.06 -5.06 -20.99
N PHE A 45 -9.22 -6.01 -21.38
CA PHE A 45 -8.80 -7.10 -20.51
C PHE A 45 -7.28 -7.28 -20.63
N PRO A 46 -6.50 -7.12 -19.53
CA PRO A 46 -6.96 -6.69 -18.21
C PRO A 46 -7.58 -5.28 -18.24
N GLU A 47 -8.38 -4.95 -17.22
CA GLU A 47 -9.09 -3.67 -17.17
C GLU A 47 -8.10 -2.50 -17.07
N ALA A 48 -8.27 -1.52 -17.95
CA ALA A 48 -7.46 -0.31 -17.96
C ALA A 48 -7.82 0.59 -16.78
N PHE A 49 -6.80 1.05 -16.05
CA PHE A 49 -6.95 2.08 -15.04
C PHE A 49 -6.59 3.43 -15.65
N GLN A 50 -7.53 4.38 -15.67
CA GLN A 50 -7.33 5.72 -16.25
C GLN A 50 -6.81 5.68 -17.70
N GLY A 51 -7.26 4.70 -18.50
CA GLY A 51 -6.84 4.55 -19.89
C GLY A 51 -5.44 3.92 -20.05
N VAL A 52 -4.88 3.31 -18.99
CA VAL A 52 -3.59 2.61 -19.04
C VAL A 52 -3.76 1.15 -18.64
N ILE A 53 -3.21 0.25 -19.46
CA ILE A 53 -3.08 -1.17 -19.20
C ILE A 53 -1.60 -1.44 -18.90
N GLN A 54 -1.29 -1.72 -17.64
CA GLN A 54 0.04 -2.18 -17.26
C GLN A 54 0.08 -3.71 -17.33
N THR A 55 0.94 -4.25 -18.19
CA THR A 55 1.07 -5.69 -18.36
C THR A 55 2.45 -6.05 -18.92
N GLU A 56 2.90 -7.27 -18.67
CA GLU A 56 4.20 -7.75 -19.11
C GLU A 56 4.15 -8.30 -20.55
N LEU A 57 5.33 -8.46 -21.16
CA LEU A 57 5.44 -9.10 -22.47
C LEU A 57 4.94 -10.55 -22.42
N ASN A 58 4.52 -11.07 -23.58
CA ASN A 58 3.96 -12.42 -23.76
C ASN A 58 2.59 -12.67 -23.09
N TYR A 59 2.05 -11.72 -22.33
CA TYR A 59 0.66 -11.77 -21.88
C TYR A 59 -0.31 -11.45 -23.02
N SER A 60 -1.57 -11.86 -22.83
CA SER A 60 -2.64 -11.52 -23.77
C SER A 60 -3.40 -10.27 -23.32
N VAL A 61 -3.68 -9.36 -24.26
CA VAL A 61 -4.55 -8.21 -24.06
C VAL A 61 -5.71 -8.27 -25.06
N ILE A 62 -6.91 -7.93 -24.60
CA ILE A 62 -8.11 -7.86 -25.43
C ILE A 62 -8.68 -6.45 -25.31
N LEU A 63 -8.86 -5.78 -26.45
CA LEU A 63 -9.60 -4.53 -26.53
C LEU A 63 -10.93 -4.81 -27.24
N GLN A 64 -12.04 -4.34 -26.69
CA GLN A 64 -13.37 -4.55 -27.24
C GLN A 64 -14.12 -3.22 -27.31
N TRP A 65 -14.49 -2.80 -28.51
CA TRP A 65 -15.31 -1.62 -28.72
C TRP A 65 -16.78 -2.02 -28.79
N MET A 66 -17.58 -1.55 -27.82
CA MET A 66 -19.02 -1.73 -27.82
C MET A 66 -19.67 -0.47 -28.39
N VAL A 67 -20.12 -0.56 -29.63
CA VAL A 67 -20.78 0.53 -30.35
C VAL A 67 -21.96 -0.04 -31.15
N ILE A 68 -23.06 0.69 -31.18
CA ILE A 68 -24.24 0.36 -32.00
C ILE A 68 -24.45 1.53 -32.95
N MET A 69 -24.42 1.27 -34.25
CA MET A 69 -24.66 2.28 -35.29
C MET A 69 -25.61 1.70 -36.35
N ASP A 70 -26.42 2.56 -36.97
CA ASP A 70 -27.29 2.21 -38.09
C ASP A 70 -27.02 3.15 -39.29
N PRO A 71 -26.47 2.66 -40.42
CA PRO A 71 -26.15 1.27 -40.72
C PRO A 71 -24.98 0.71 -39.91
N GLU A 72 -24.82 -0.62 -39.93
CA GLU A 72 -23.74 -1.32 -39.24
C GLU A 72 -22.36 -0.75 -39.63
N PRO A 73 -21.49 -0.45 -38.65
CA PRO A 73 -20.23 0.22 -38.93
C PRO A 73 -19.10 -0.76 -39.25
N VAL A 74 -18.13 -0.29 -40.01
CA VAL A 74 -16.82 -0.93 -40.11
C VAL A 74 -15.95 -0.42 -38.96
N VAL A 75 -15.45 -1.35 -38.15
CA VAL A 75 -14.59 -1.05 -37.00
C VAL A 75 -13.11 -1.27 -37.36
N SER A 76 -12.27 -0.29 -37.05
CA SER A 76 -10.82 -0.30 -37.31
C SER A 76 -10.03 0.14 -36.08
N TRP A 77 -8.83 -0.39 -35.92
CA TRP A 77 -7.93 -0.12 -34.81
C TRP A 77 -6.64 0.52 -35.31
N THR A 78 -6.13 1.47 -34.52
CA THR A 78 -4.81 2.08 -34.74
C THR A 78 -3.95 1.91 -33.50
N LEU A 79 -2.67 1.62 -33.70
CA LEU A 79 -1.61 1.68 -32.71
C LEU A 79 -0.71 2.88 -33.03
N ASN A 80 -0.63 3.86 -32.13
CA ASN A 80 0.13 5.10 -32.32
C ASN A 80 -0.23 5.82 -33.63
N GLY A 81 -1.52 5.77 -34.01
CA GLY A 81 -2.04 6.34 -35.26
C GLY A 81 -1.86 5.47 -36.51
N VAL A 82 -1.15 4.33 -36.42
CA VAL A 82 -0.95 3.40 -37.54
C VAL A 82 -2.00 2.29 -37.51
N PRO A 83 -2.69 1.98 -38.62
CA PRO A 83 -3.66 0.89 -38.66
C PRO A 83 -3.06 -0.46 -38.23
N CYS A 84 -3.71 -1.15 -37.30
CA CYS A 84 -3.20 -2.41 -36.73
C CYS A 84 -4.23 -3.55 -36.71
N GLY A 85 -5.50 -3.28 -37.02
CA GLY A 85 -6.52 -4.32 -37.05
C GLY A 85 -7.92 -3.81 -37.42
N ILE A 86 -8.86 -4.75 -37.55
CA ILE A 86 -10.27 -4.51 -37.88
C ILE A 86 -11.19 -5.41 -37.03
N GLY A 87 -12.45 -4.99 -36.89
CA GLY A 87 -13.48 -5.70 -36.13
C GLY A 87 -13.69 -5.16 -34.71
N GLU A 88 -14.75 -5.60 -34.05
CA GLU A 88 -15.14 -5.10 -32.72
C GLU A 88 -14.15 -5.44 -31.59
N ARG A 89 -13.31 -6.47 -31.80
CA ARG A 89 -12.32 -6.93 -30.83
C ARG A 89 -10.93 -7.00 -31.45
N LEU A 90 -9.94 -6.45 -30.75
CA LEU A 90 -8.53 -6.62 -31.04
C LEU A 90 -7.91 -7.59 -30.03
N PHE A 91 -7.36 -8.70 -30.54
CA PHE A 91 -6.70 -9.72 -29.72
C PHE A 91 -5.18 -9.65 -29.88
N ILE A 92 -4.50 -9.27 -28.81
CA ILE A 92 -3.03 -9.31 -28.71
C ILE A 92 -2.69 -10.55 -27.91
N ARG A 93 -2.35 -11.67 -28.56
CA ARG A 93 -2.19 -12.97 -27.86
C ARG A 93 -0.86 -13.11 -27.10
N ARG A 94 0.18 -12.44 -27.57
CA ARG A 94 1.52 -12.45 -26.98
C ARG A 94 2.10 -11.06 -27.16
N LEU A 95 1.93 -10.21 -26.16
CA LEU A 95 2.35 -8.83 -26.23
C LEU A 95 3.86 -8.74 -26.51
N SER A 96 4.22 -8.06 -27.60
CA SER A 96 5.61 -7.75 -27.95
C SER A 96 5.91 -6.26 -27.74
N MET A 97 7.20 -5.90 -27.78
CA MET A 97 7.64 -4.50 -27.65
C MET A 97 7.03 -3.58 -28.71
N GLU A 98 6.84 -4.08 -29.94
CA GLU A 98 6.26 -3.34 -31.06
C GLU A 98 4.77 -3.06 -30.89
N GLN A 99 4.11 -3.77 -29.98
CA GLN A 99 2.68 -3.66 -29.68
C GLN A 99 2.41 -2.78 -28.46
N LEU A 100 3.44 -2.21 -27.83
CA LEU A 100 3.28 -1.22 -26.77
C LEU A 100 2.92 0.15 -27.36
N GLY A 101 2.08 0.90 -26.66
CA GLY A 101 1.67 2.23 -27.09
C GLY A 101 0.16 2.45 -26.99
N THR A 102 -0.31 3.49 -27.67
CA THR A 102 -1.68 3.98 -27.56
C THR A 102 -2.55 3.41 -28.67
N TYR A 103 -3.59 2.70 -28.28
CA TYR A 103 -4.61 2.15 -29.14
C TYR A 103 -5.84 3.07 -29.17
N MET A 104 -6.40 3.22 -30.36
CA MET A 104 -7.69 3.88 -30.60
C MET A 104 -8.51 3.04 -31.57
N CYS A 105 -9.82 3.05 -31.36
CA CYS A 105 -10.78 2.38 -32.20
C CYS A 105 -11.64 3.42 -32.93
N THR A 106 -11.90 3.19 -34.21
CA THR A 106 -12.77 4.01 -35.04
C THR A 106 -13.84 3.13 -35.67
N ALA A 107 -15.11 3.47 -35.43
CA ALA A 107 -16.27 2.86 -36.08
C ALA A 107 -16.83 3.84 -37.11
N THR A 108 -16.93 3.40 -38.37
CA THR A 108 -17.36 4.25 -39.49
C THR A 108 -18.48 3.57 -40.25
N ASN A 109 -19.59 4.26 -40.47
CA ASN A 109 -20.64 3.83 -41.41
C ASN A 109 -20.84 4.89 -42.51
N SER A 110 -21.88 4.73 -43.33
CA SER A 110 -22.18 5.66 -44.42
C SER A 110 -22.68 7.04 -43.97
N LYS A 111 -23.03 7.22 -42.70
CA LYS A 111 -23.61 8.44 -42.14
C LYS A 111 -22.62 9.19 -41.25
N GLU A 112 -21.84 8.49 -40.44
CA GLU A 112 -21.03 9.07 -39.39
C GLU A 112 -19.81 8.20 -39.01
N GLN A 113 -18.94 8.80 -38.19
CA GLN A 113 -17.74 8.17 -37.65
C GLN A 113 -17.63 8.47 -36.15
N LEU A 114 -17.42 7.42 -35.35
CA LEU A 114 -17.21 7.51 -33.91
C LEU A 114 -15.82 6.99 -33.54
N VAL A 115 -15.17 7.69 -32.62
CA VAL A 115 -13.81 7.40 -32.18
C VAL A 115 -13.80 7.15 -30.67
N SER A 116 -13.08 6.12 -30.24
CA SER A 116 -12.94 5.78 -28.82
C SER A 116 -12.02 6.75 -28.08
N ALA A 117 -12.15 6.78 -26.75
CA ALA A 117 -11.07 7.27 -25.90
C ALA A 117 -9.80 6.41 -26.14
N PRO A 118 -8.60 7.01 -26.04
CA PRO A 118 -7.35 6.27 -26.20
C PRO A 118 -7.10 5.35 -25.01
N VAL A 119 -6.49 4.19 -25.26
CA VAL A 119 -5.96 3.30 -24.22
C VAL A 119 -4.49 2.98 -24.48
N THR A 120 -3.64 3.11 -23.48
CA THR A 120 -2.20 2.89 -23.61
C THR A 120 -1.82 1.57 -22.95
N ILE A 121 -1.15 0.70 -23.70
CA ILE A 121 -0.52 -0.52 -23.18
C ILE A 121 0.94 -0.20 -22.90
N SER A 122 1.36 -0.36 -21.64
CA SER A 122 2.73 -0.13 -21.20
C SER A 122 3.21 -1.23 -20.28
N LEU A 123 4.52 -1.38 -20.17
CA LEU A 123 5.10 -2.25 -19.15
C LEU A 123 4.84 -1.64 -17.75
N PRO A 124 4.74 -2.47 -16.70
CA PRO A 124 4.75 -1.98 -15.34
C PRO A 124 6.03 -1.18 -15.11
N THR A 125 5.89 0.06 -14.66
CA THR A 125 7.06 0.81 -14.19
C THR A 125 7.38 0.26 -12.81
N ASN A 126 8.62 -0.16 -12.56
CA ASN A 126 9.10 -0.43 -11.21
C ASN A 126 9.28 0.91 -10.47
N VAL A 127 8.17 1.61 -10.23
CA VAL A 127 8.10 2.66 -9.24
C VAL A 127 7.97 1.95 -7.90
N GLN A 128 9.11 1.71 -7.28
CA GLN A 128 9.16 1.60 -5.84
C GLN A 128 8.36 2.78 -5.28
N PRO A 129 7.30 2.57 -4.49
CA PRO A 129 6.42 3.66 -4.09
C PRO A 129 7.23 4.80 -3.47
N THR A 130 7.13 5.97 -4.11
CA THR A 130 7.52 7.26 -3.54
C THR A 130 6.88 7.39 -2.16
N GLU A 131 7.76 7.65 -1.20
CA GLU A 131 7.57 8.34 0.08
C GLU A 131 6.26 8.03 0.84
N PRO A 132 6.31 7.39 2.03
CA PRO A 132 5.12 7.30 2.87
C PRO A 132 4.60 8.72 3.12
N GLU A 133 3.31 8.94 2.86
CA GLU A 133 2.58 10.10 3.40
C GLU A 133 3.03 10.32 4.85
N PRO A 134 3.34 11.56 5.27
CA PRO A 134 3.59 11.85 6.67
C PRO A 134 2.37 11.40 7.47
N MET A 135 2.48 10.23 8.10
CA MET A 135 1.45 9.68 8.97
C MET A 135 1.15 10.73 10.03
N GLU A 136 -0.06 11.27 10.03
CA GLU A 136 -0.58 11.95 11.20
C GLU A 136 -0.66 10.90 12.31
N PRO A 137 0.13 11.01 13.39
CA PRO A 137 0.07 10.01 14.45
C PRO A 137 -1.22 10.24 15.24
N ASP A 138 -2.17 9.31 15.12
CA ASP A 138 -3.20 9.08 16.13
C ASP A 138 -2.49 8.97 17.51
N PRO A 139 -2.95 9.66 18.57
CA PRO A 139 -2.32 9.64 19.90
C PRO A 139 -2.40 8.25 20.53
N THR A 140 -1.57 7.35 20.03
CA THR A 140 -1.18 6.13 20.71
C THR A 140 -0.15 6.55 21.75
N LEU A 141 -0.52 6.35 23.02
CA LEU A 141 0.35 6.48 24.17
C LEU A 141 1.70 5.81 23.86
N SER A 142 2.70 6.63 23.55
CA SER A 142 4.07 6.20 23.33
C SER A 142 4.59 5.61 24.64
N LEU A 143 4.48 4.30 24.78
CA LEU A 143 5.26 3.56 25.75
C LEU A 143 6.71 3.53 25.23
N SER A 144 7.37 4.66 25.38
CA SER A 144 8.76 4.86 25.02
C SER A 144 9.63 3.87 25.79
N GLY A 145 10.59 3.24 25.10
CA GLY A 145 11.67 2.48 25.74
C GLY A 145 12.47 3.29 26.78
N SER A 146 12.28 4.61 26.85
CA SER A 146 12.80 5.47 27.92
C SER A 146 12.12 5.25 29.29
N ALA A 147 10.91 4.67 29.35
CA ALA A 147 10.21 4.40 30.60
C ALA A 147 10.94 3.33 31.44
N ALA A 148 11.39 2.23 30.81
CA ALA A 148 12.11 1.17 31.50
C ALA A 148 13.45 1.65 32.09
N ILE A 149 14.16 2.51 31.37
CA ILE A 149 15.45 3.07 31.80
C ILE A 149 15.26 3.99 33.01
N SER A 150 14.19 4.79 33.05
CA SER A 150 13.87 5.64 34.20
C SER A 150 13.51 4.83 35.45
N PHE A 151 12.78 3.71 35.30
CA PHE A 151 12.45 2.84 36.44
C PHE A 151 13.69 2.13 37.01
N ILE A 152 14.62 1.68 36.17
CA ILE A 152 15.84 1.01 36.62
C ILE A 152 16.72 1.96 37.43
N VAL A 153 16.94 3.19 36.94
CA VAL A 153 17.78 4.18 37.64
C VAL A 153 17.13 4.61 38.97
N ALA A 154 15.83 4.90 38.98
CA ALA A 154 15.12 5.26 40.20
C ALA A 154 15.10 4.10 41.22
N GLY A 155 14.93 2.87 40.76
CA GLY A 155 14.95 1.67 41.60
C GLY A 155 16.31 1.44 42.27
N ILE A 156 17.41 1.62 41.53
CA ILE A 156 18.78 1.46 42.08
C ILE A 156 19.07 2.52 43.15
N LEU A 157 18.72 3.78 42.87
CA LEU A 157 18.91 4.88 43.84
C LEU A 157 18.05 4.68 45.10
N GLY A 158 16.78 4.29 44.93
CA GLY A 158 15.88 4.00 46.04
C GLY A 158 16.35 2.84 46.93
N ALA A 159 16.80 1.73 46.31
CA ALA A 159 17.33 0.58 47.02
C ALA A 159 18.61 0.94 47.80
N GLY A 160 19.51 1.73 47.22
CA GLY A 160 20.72 2.20 47.91
C GLY A 160 20.42 2.98 49.18
N VAL A 161 19.42 3.88 49.14
CA VAL A 161 19.00 4.66 50.32
C VAL A 161 18.38 3.76 51.39
N LEU A 162 17.55 2.79 51.01
CA LEU A 162 16.93 1.84 51.96
C LEU A 162 17.98 0.95 52.64
N ILE A 163 18.92 0.40 51.86
CA ILE A 163 20.00 -0.45 52.37
C ILE A 163 20.91 0.37 53.29
N GLY A 164 21.32 1.57 52.88
CA GLY A 164 22.14 2.46 53.70
C GLY A 164 21.45 2.84 55.02
N GLY A 165 20.14 3.14 54.96
CA GLY A 165 19.33 3.41 56.15
C GLY A 165 19.25 2.21 57.10
N LEU A 166 19.02 1.00 56.58
CA LEU A 166 18.99 -0.22 57.37
C LEU A 166 20.35 -0.54 58.00
N CYS A 167 21.45 -0.40 57.24
CA CYS A 167 22.79 -0.56 57.79
C CYS A 167 23.07 0.48 58.88
N PHE A 168 22.66 1.73 58.69
CA PHE A 168 22.82 2.79 59.68
C PHE A 168 22.02 2.49 60.96
N THR A 169 20.76 2.05 60.86
CA THR A 169 19.96 1.70 62.04
C THR A 169 20.52 0.47 62.77
N ILE A 170 21.06 -0.52 62.06
CA ILE A 170 21.74 -1.68 62.66
C ILE A 170 23.04 -1.26 63.33
N ILE A 171 23.87 -0.44 62.70
CA ILE A 171 25.13 0.06 63.29
C ILE A 171 24.82 0.90 64.53
N GLN A 172 23.83 1.78 64.45
CA GLN A 172 23.41 2.60 65.57
C GLN A 172 22.84 1.73 66.69
N SER A 173 21.99 0.75 66.40
CA SER A 173 21.46 -0.15 67.43
C SER A 173 22.58 -0.98 68.08
N LEU A 174 23.55 -1.49 67.31
CA LEU A 174 24.73 -2.16 67.86
C LEU A 174 25.60 -1.23 68.71
N ARG A 175 25.71 0.06 68.36
CA ARG A 175 26.39 1.07 69.18
C ARG A 175 25.60 1.49 70.42
N TYR A 176 24.26 1.46 70.37
CA TYR A 176 23.40 1.66 71.53
C TYR A 176 23.40 0.43 72.46
N PHE A 177 23.52 -0.78 71.92
CA PHE A 177 23.57 -2.04 72.68
C PHE A 177 24.97 -2.38 73.22
N HIS A 178 26.04 -1.78 72.70
CA HIS A 178 27.39 -1.91 73.25
C HIS A 178 27.89 -0.56 73.82
N PRO A 179 27.36 -0.11 74.97
CA PRO A 179 28.09 0.86 75.78
C PRO A 179 29.41 0.19 76.18
N SER A 180 30.51 0.92 75.95
CA SER A 180 31.89 0.49 76.25
C SER A 180 32.00 -0.26 77.59
N PRO A 181 32.64 -1.43 77.64
CA PRO A 181 33.17 -1.91 78.90
C PRO A 181 34.34 -0.99 79.30
N HIS A 182 34.25 -0.41 80.49
CA HIS A 182 35.39 0.16 81.18
C HIS A 182 36.42 -0.96 81.45
N CYS A 183 37.66 -0.81 80.99
CA CYS A 183 38.83 -1.44 81.61
C CYS A 183 40.02 -0.47 81.59
N THR A 184 40.25 0.13 82.74
CA THR A 184 41.42 0.90 83.14
C THR A 184 42.64 -0.02 83.31
N GLY A 185 43.82 0.49 82.93
CA GLY A 185 45.22 0.20 83.31
C GLY A 185 45.59 -1.04 84.15
N GLN A 186 46.80 -1.59 84.13
CA GLN A 186 48.14 -1.14 83.75
C GLN A 186 49.02 -2.39 84.01
N HIS A 187 50.00 -2.69 83.15
CA HIS A 187 51.07 -3.63 83.53
C HIS A 187 52.35 -2.82 83.87
N PRO A 188 53.10 -3.17 84.95
CA PRO A 188 54.13 -2.29 85.50
C PRO A 188 55.46 -2.33 84.75
N LEU A 189 56.17 -1.22 84.90
CA LEU A 189 57.53 -0.90 84.44
C LEU A 189 58.61 -1.88 84.90
N SER A 190 59.62 -2.14 84.05
CA SER A 190 61.03 -1.95 84.42
C SER A 190 61.97 -1.97 83.19
N PRO A 191 63.12 -1.27 83.26
CA PRO A 191 63.86 -0.74 82.13
C PRO A 191 65.03 -1.66 81.73
N HIS A 192 65.62 -1.43 80.56
CA HIS A 192 67.05 -1.18 80.38
C HIS A 192 67.35 -1.11 78.88
N GLU A 193 67.85 0.06 78.50
CA GLU A 193 68.81 0.31 77.41
C GLU A 193 68.52 -0.29 76.03
N ALA A 194 67.91 0.59 75.23
CA ALA A 194 68.29 0.76 73.84
C ALA A 194 69.82 0.90 73.71
N LEU A 195 70.41 0.13 72.78
CA LEU A 195 71.40 0.58 71.79
C LEU A 195 71.95 -0.63 71.02
N SER A 196 71.47 -0.84 69.79
CA SER A 196 72.26 -1.26 68.62
C SER A 196 71.36 -1.49 67.41
N TRP A 197 71.42 -0.56 66.45
CA TRP A 197 71.09 -0.81 65.04
C TRP A 197 72.17 -1.76 64.45
N PRO A 198 71.91 -2.61 63.43
CA PRO A 198 71.58 -2.13 62.08
C PRO A 198 70.72 -3.05 61.18
N ASN A 199 70.38 -2.48 60.02
CA ASN A 199 69.77 -3.09 58.84
C ASN A 199 70.29 -4.49 58.48
N LYS A 200 69.40 -5.32 57.91
CA LYS A 200 69.77 -6.35 56.94
C LYS A 200 68.83 -6.34 55.73
N GLU A 201 69.42 -5.98 54.59
CA GLU A 201 69.01 -6.42 53.26
C GLU A 201 69.11 -7.95 53.14
N THR A 202 68.21 -8.53 52.35
CA THR A 202 68.45 -9.72 51.52
C THR A 202 67.51 -9.56 50.32
N GLU A 203 67.93 -8.89 49.25
CA GLU A 203 68.79 -9.32 48.15
C GLU A 203 68.14 -10.31 47.15
N MET A 204 67.91 -9.77 45.93
CA MET A 204 67.86 -10.36 44.57
C MET A 204 66.68 -11.31 44.21
N LYS A 205 66.11 -11.29 42.99
CA LYS A 205 66.67 -11.00 41.65
C LYS A 205 65.55 -10.76 40.58
N PRO A 206 65.78 -9.93 39.55
CA PRO A 206 64.87 -9.72 38.40
C PRO A 206 65.29 -10.52 37.15
N THR A 207 64.38 -10.82 36.21
CA THR A 207 64.72 -11.23 34.81
C THR A 207 63.63 -10.81 33.81
N ALA A 208 64.10 -10.41 32.63
CA ALA A 208 63.52 -9.48 31.66
C ALA A 208 62.73 -10.15 30.48
N PRO A 209 62.19 -9.38 29.51
CA PRO A 209 61.24 -9.86 28.49
C PRO A 209 61.93 -10.34 27.19
N SER A 210 61.25 -11.20 26.42
CA SER A 210 61.74 -11.69 25.11
C SER A 210 60.84 -11.23 23.95
N ARG A 211 61.49 -11.05 22.80
CA ARG A 211 61.13 -10.22 21.64
C ARG A 211 60.59 -11.04 20.47
N ARG A 212 59.51 -10.53 19.86
CA ARG A 212 58.93 -10.65 18.50
C ARG A 212 59.66 -11.43 17.38
N VAL A 213 58.91 -12.25 16.62
CA VAL A 213 59.02 -12.48 15.14
C VAL A 213 57.61 -12.83 14.62
N THR A 214 56.88 -11.91 13.96
CA THR A 214 56.62 -11.77 12.51
C THR A 214 56.12 -13.03 11.78
N GLY A 215 54.84 -13.02 11.36
CA GLY A 215 54.28 -13.93 10.37
C GLY A 215 53.08 -13.27 9.68
N THR A 216 53.20 -13.01 8.38
CA THR A 216 52.15 -12.56 7.45
C THR A 216 51.25 -13.75 7.06
N PRO A 217 49.94 -13.54 6.80
CA PRO A 217 49.03 -14.59 6.36
C PRO A 217 48.95 -14.67 4.82
N GLU A 218 49.05 -15.89 4.29
CA GLU A 218 48.60 -16.24 2.93
C GLU A 218 47.27 -17.02 3.04
N GLU A 219 46.38 -16.70 2.11
CA GLU A 219 44.95 -17.03 1.95
C GLU A 219 44.68 -18.52 1.64
N PRO A 220 43.48 -19.06 1.96
CA PRO A 220 42.97 -20.25 1.29
C PRO A 220 41.66 -20.02 0.53
N VAL A 221 41.61 -20.66 -0.65
CA VAL A 221 40.42 -21.08 -1.40
C VAL A 221 39.55 -22.02 -0.56
#